data_AF-A0A496LFK2-F1
#
_entry.id   AF-A0A496LFK2-F1
#
_cell.length_a   1.000
_cell.length_b   1.000
_cell.length_c   1.000
_cell.angle_alpha   90.00
_cell.angle_beta   90.00
_cell.angle_gamma   90.00
#
_symmetry.space_group_name_H-M   'P 1'
#
loop_
_entity.id
_entity.type
_entity.pdbx_description
1 polymer ?
#
loop_
_entity_poly.entity_id
_entity_poly.type
_entity_poly.pdbx_seq_one_letter_code
_entity_poly.pdbx_strand_id
1 'polypeptide(L)'
;MIFRTKADLDNHPCFNKKASASYGRVHLPVAPHCNIQCNFCNRIYDCANENRPGVTAKVQTPDESVKFLEKLFKFRQDISVIGIAGPGDPMCDADKTLTTFEKCKSHFPNALLCLST
;
A
#
# COMPACT_ATOMS: atom_id res chain seq x y z
N MET A 1 -0.80 27.97 4.53
CA MET A 1 -0.12 26.86 3.82
C MET A 1 0.98 26.33 4.72
N ILE A 2 0.77 25.19 5.38
CA ILE A 2 1.84 24.55 6.14
C ILE A 2 2.58 23.66 5.13
N PHE A 3 3.73 24.14 4.65
CA PHE A 3 4.68 23.30 3.95
C PHE A 3 5.13 22.22 4.95
N ARG A 4 4.62 20.99 4.80
CA ARG A 4 5.09 19.86 5.60
C ARG A 4 6.53 19.58 5.17
N THR A 5 7.44 19.91 6.08
CA THR A 5 8.85 19.49 6.06
C THR A 5 8.94 17.99 5.78
N LYS A 6 9.96 17.62 4.98
CA LYS A 6 10.47 16.26 4.69
C LYS A 6 9.74 15.13 5.42
N ALA A 7 9.14 14.19 4.66
CA ALA A 7 8.50 13.01 5.23
C ALA A 7 9.46 12.33 6.22
N ASP A 8 9.03 12.19 7.48
CA ASP A 8 9.79 11.53 8.51
C ASP A 8 9.81 10.02 8.21
N LEU A 9 10.98 9.53 7.78
CA LEU A 9 11.20 8.13 7.41
C LEU A 9 11.62 7.28 8.61
N ASP A 10 11.77 7.86 9.80
CA ASP A 10 12.25 7.13 10.97
C ASP A 10 11.31 5.99 11.36
N ASN A 11 10.01 6.15 11.09
CA ASN A 11 8.99 5.13 11.33
C ASN A 11 8.70 4.24 10.10
N HIS A 12 9.41 4.40 8.97
CA HIS A 12 9.15 3.61 7.77
C HIS A 12 9.93 2.28 7.82
N PRO A 13 9.26 1.12 7.98
CA PRO A 13 9.93 -0.17 8.21
C PRO A 13 10.80 -0.66 7.05
N CYS A 14 10.60 -0.16 5.82
CA CYS A 14 11.48 -0.50 4.69
C CYS A 14 12.77 0.33 4.64
N PHE A 15 12.82 1.49 5.29
CA PHE A 15 13.97 2.41 5.22
C PHE A 15 14.76 2.46 6.53
N ASN A 16 14.18 2.02 7.65
CA ASN A 16 14.85 2.00 8.94
C ASN A 16 14.76 0.62 9.61
N LYS A 17 15.92 0.00 9.88
CA LYS A 17 16.03 -1.32 10.52
C LYS A 17 15.47 -1.34 11.95
N LYS A 18 15.52 -0.23 12.69
CA LYS A 18 14.88 -0.16 14.00
C LYS A 18 13.35 -0.17 13.84
N ALA A 19 12.84 0.57 12.85
CA ALA A 19 11.41 0.62 12.58
C ALA A 19 10.85 -0.71 12.10
N SER A 20 11.61 -1.55 11.39
CA SER A 20 11.13 -2.84 10.90
C SER A 20 10.70 -3.80 12.02
N ALA A 21 11.18 -3.59 13.25
CA ALA A 21 10.79 -4.41 14.41
C ALA A 21 9.57 -3.84 15.17
N SER A 22 9.24 -2.57 14.99
CA SER A 22 8.24 -1.86 15.81
C SER A 22 7.06 -1.32 15.02
N TYR A 23 7.21 -1.14 13.71
CA TYR A 23 6.18 -0.57 12.84
C TYR A 23 5.78 -1.51 11.72
N GLY A 24 4.48 -1.58 11.49
CA GLY A 24 3.87 -2.30 10.38
C GLY A 24 3.71 -1.45 9.12
N ARG A 25 3.55 -2.14 7.99
CA ARG A 25 3.06 -1.57 6.73
C ARG A 25 1.91 -2.41 6.21
N VAL A 26 0.98 -1.78 5.51
CA VAL A 26 -0.15 -2.46 4.86
C VAL A 26 -0.11 -2.17 3.37
N HIS A 27 -0.39 -3.18 2.53
CA HIS A 27 -0.50 -3.01 1.08
C HIS A 27 -1.97 -3.09 0.64
N LEU A 28 -2.40 -2.17 -0.21
CA LEU A 28 -3.75 -2.11 -0.75
C LEU A 28 -3.77 -2.67 -2.19
N PRO A 29 -4.58 -3.70 -2.48
CA PRO A 29 -4.61 -4.35 -3.79
C PRO A 29 -5.55 -3.64 -4.78
N VAL A 30 -5.21 -2.42 -5.20
CA VAL A 30 -6.09 -1.59 -6.06
C VAL A 30 -5.67 -1.54 -7.54
N ALA A 31 -4.47 -2.05 -7.85
CA ALA A 31 -3.87 -1.95 -9.18
C ALA A 31 -3.71 -3.34 -9.83
N PRO A 32 -4.73 -3.86 -10.54
CA PRO A 32 -4.68 -5.18 -11.15
C PRO A 32 -3.83 -5.27 -12.43
N HIS A 33 -3.63 -4.17 -13.16
CA HIS A 33 -2.97 -4.19 -14.47
C HIS A 33 -1.49 -3.83 -14.36
N CYS A 34 -0.70 -4.33 -15.31
CA CYS A 34 0.69 -3.96 -15.46
C CYS A 34 1.00 -3.76 -16.93
N ASN A 35 1.73 -2.69 -17.25
CA ASN A 35 2.12 -2.26 -18.59
C ASN A 35 3.40 -2.95 -19.10
N ILE A 36 4.04 -3.76 -18.26
CA ILE A 36 5.20 -4.60 -18.61
C ILE A 36 4.94 -6.06 -18.21
N GLN A 37 5.78 -6.97 -18.72
CA GLN A 37 5.81 -8.37 -18.30
C GLN A 37 7.27 -8.76 -18.01
N CYS A 38 7.62 -8.92 -16.74
CA CYS A 38 8.94 -9.41 -16.36
C CYS A 38 9.06 -10.91 -16.64
N ASN A 39 10.26 -11.39 -16.97
CA ASN A 39 10.49 -12.83 -17.24
C ASN A 39 10.16 -13.76 -16.06
N PHE A 40 10.23 -13.24 -14.83
CA PHE A 40 9.93 -13.97 -13.60
C PHE A 40 8.53 -13.68 -13.04
N CYS A 41 7.74 -12.81 -13.67
CA CYS A 41 6.45 -12.40 -13.15
C CYS A 41 5.38 -13.45 -13.48
N ASN A 42 4.78 -14.01 -12.44
CA ASN A 42 3.53 -14.77 -12.54
C ASN A 42 2.43 -14.03 -11.78
N ARG A 43 1.35 -13.68 -12.50
CA ARG A 43 0.20 -12.91 -12.02
C ARG A 43 -0.99 -13.80 -11.61
N ILE A 44 -0.79 -15.12 -11.56
CA ILE A 44 -1.82 -16.07 -11.11
C ILE A 44 -2.10 -15.83 -9.62
N TYR A 45 -3.40 -15.78 -9.30
CA TYR A 45 -3.98 -15.38 -8.02
C TYR A 45 -3.53 -16.25 -6.82
N ASP A 46 -3.64 -15.63 -5.64
CA ASP A 46 -3.38 -16.11 -4.28
C ASP A 46 -3.55 -17.62 -4.08
N CYS A 47 -2.44 -18.27 -3.76
CA CYS A 47 -2.40 -19.48 -2.96
C CYS A 47 -2.04 -19.06 -1.53
N ALA A 48 -2.59 -19.72 -0.50
CA ALA A 48 -2.32 -19.41 0.91
C ALA A 48 -0.81 -19.42 1.29
N ASN A 49 0.02 -20.05 0.46
CA ASN A 49 1.48 -20.11 0.61
C ASN A 49 2.23 -18.97 -0.13
N GLU A 50 1.55 -18.13 -0.90
CA GLU A 50 2.13 -17.12 -1.78
C GLU A 50 1.82 -15.70 -1.26
N ASN A 51 2.55 -15.28 -0.23
CA ASN A 51 2.39 -13.96 0.39
C ASN A 51 3.34 -12.88 -0.15
N ARG A 52 3.96 -13.11 -1.31
CA ARG A 52 4.89 -12.15 -1.91
C ARG A 52 4.13 -10.93 -2.48
N PRO A 53 4.78 -9.75 -2.58
CA PRO A 53 4.21 -8.60 -3.27
C PRO A 53 3.74 -8.96 -4.70
N GLY A 54 2.58 -8.45 -5.10
CA GLY A 54 1.94 -8.76 -6.39
C GLY A 54 0.88 -9.87 -6.34
N VAL A 55 0.65 -10.50 -5.19
CA VAL A 55 -0.35 -11.56 -5.02
C VAL A 55 -1.45 -11.09 -4.06
N THR A 56 -2.70 -11.28 -4.46
CA THR A 56 -3.87 -10.93 -3.64
C THR A 56 -5.05 -11.83 -3.96
N ALA A 57 -5.87 -12.16 -2.95
CA ALA A 57 -7.13 -12.88 -3.14
C ALA A 57 -8.18 -12.04 -3.88
N LYS A 58 -8.24 -10.73 -3.60
CA LYS A 58 -9.28 -9.85 -4.13
C LYS A 58 -8.74 -8.46 -4.38
N VAL A 59 -8.89 -8.00 -5.63
CA VAL A 59 -8.68 -6.61 -6.02
C VAL A 59 -9.77 -5.74 -5.39
N GLN A 60 -9.37 -4.61 -4.81
CA GLN A 60 -10.27 -3.69 -4.12
C GLN A 60 -10.47 -2.40 -4.92
N THR A 61 -11.66 -1.82 -4.78
CA THR A 61 -11.92 -0.42 -5.16
C THR A 61 -11.29 0.55 -4.13
N PRO A 62 -11.02 1.82 -4.50
CA PRO A 62 -10.52 2.81 -3.55
C PRO A 62 -11.35 2.93 -2.26
N ASP A 63 -12.67 2.84 -2.37
CA ASP A 63 -13.58 2.91 -1.21
C ASP A 63 -13.54 1.66 -0.35
N GLU A 64 -13.43 0.48 -0.95
CA GLU A 64 -13.24 -0.77 -0.19
C GLU A 64 -11.93 -0.75 0.59
N SER A 65 -10.85 -0.23 -0.01
CA SER A 65 -9.55 -0.13 0.66
C SER A 65 -9.56 0.83 1.84
N VAL A 66 -10.23 1.98 1.73
CA VAL A 66 -10.36 2.92 2.85
C VAL A 66 -11.18 2.29 3.98
N LYS A 67 -12.33 1.66 3.67
CA LYS A 67 -13.15 0.94 4.67
C LYS A 67 -12.38 -0.21 5.34
N PHE A 68 -11.52 -0.89 4.60
CA PHE A 68 -10.64 -1.92 5.15
C PHE A 68 -9.64 -1.32 6.14
N LEU A 69 -8.97 -0.21 5.79
CA LEU A 69 -8.04 0.49 6.67
C LEU A 69 -8.72 1.02 7.95
N GLU A 70 -9.92 1.58 7.83
CA GLU A 70 -10.70 2.05 9.00
C GLU A 70 -10.97 0.93 10.01
N LYS A 71 -11.20 -0.30 9.53
CA LYS A 71 -11.35 -1.47 10.40
C LYS A 71 -10.01 -1.91 10.96
N LEU A 72 -8.97 -1.96 10.13
CA LEU A 72 -7.64 -2.42 10.52
C LEU A 72 -7.04 -1.54 11.63
N PHE A 73 -7.12 -0.21 11.50
CA PHE A 73 -6.53 0.74 12.44
C PHE A 73 -7.25 0.79 13.79
N LYS A 74 -8.44 0.20 13.93
CA LYS A 74 -9.07 -0.02 15.24
C LYS A 74 -8.31 -1.03 16.10
N PHE A 75 -7.56 -1.95 15.47
CA PHE A 75 -6.87 -3.04 16.16
C PHE A 75 -5.34 -2.98 16.01
N ARG A 76 -4.83 -2.34 14.95
CA ARG A 76 -3.40 -2.22 14.65
C ARG A 76 -2.99 -0.76 14.60
N GLN A 77 -2.50 -0.24 15.72
CA GLN A 77 -2.00 1.14 15.85
C GLN A 77 -0.50 1.26 15.52
N ASP A 78 0.18 0.14 15.33
CA ASP A 78 1.61 0.04 14.97
C ASP A 78 1.87 0.26 13.47
N ILE A 79 0.83 0.37 12.64
CA ILE A 79 1.00 0.57 11.20
C ILE A 79 1.30 2.04 10.90
N SER A 80 2.50 2.31 10.39
CA SER A 80 2.94 3.66 10.02
C SER A 80 2.84 3.95 8.53
N VAL A 81 2.75 2.91 7.68
CA VAL A 81 2.80 3.03 6.21
C VAL A 81 1.62 2.36 5.54
N ILE A 82 0.96 3.09 4.65
CA ILE A 82 -0.02 2.59 3.68
C ILE A 82 0.65 2.56 2.31
N GLY A 83 0.76 1.37 1.74
CA GLY A 83 1.40 1.13 0.45
C GLY A 83 0.43 0.66 -0.64
N ILE A 84 0.72 0.99 -1.90
CA ILE A 84 0.12 0.33 -3.07
C ILE A 84 1.27 -0.34 -3.84
N ALA A 85 1.18 -1.66 -4.02
CA ALA A 85 2.28 -2.48 -4.53
C ALA A 85 1.83 -3.57 -5.52
N GLY A 86 0.66 -3.40 -6.14
CA GLY A 86 0.11 -4.34 -7.12
C GLY A 86 -1.30 -4.82 -6.78
N PRO A 87 -1.80 -5.91 -7.40
CA PRO A 87 -1.06 -7.01 -8.06
C PRO A 87 -0.18 -6.68 -9.27
N GLY A 88 -0.55 -5.69 -10.07
CA GLY A 88 0.20 -5.20 -11.23
C GLY A 88 1.12 -4.03 -10.90
N ASP A 89 1.27 -3.11 -11.85
CA ASP A 89 1.98 -1.85 -11.66
C ASP A 89 0.96 -0.77 -11.24
N PRO A 90 1.08 -0.16 -10.04
CA PRO A 90 0.20 0.90 -9.58
C PRO A 90 0.04 2.09 -10.53
N MET A 91 1.07 2.44 -11.30
CA MET A 91 0.98 3.57 -12.24
C MET A 91 0.35 3.17 -13.58
N CYS A 92 0.24 1.88 -13.88
CA CYS A 92 -0.61 1.39 -14.96
C CYS A 92 -2.11 1.65 -14.69
N ASP A 93 -2.52 1.62 -13.41
CA ASP A 93 -3.87 1.98 -12.95
C ASP A 93 -3.86 3.32 -12.17
N ALA A 94 -3.16 4.33 -12.69
CA ALA A 94 -2.90 5.60 -11.99
C ALA A 94 -4.15 6.26 -11.39
N ASP A 95 -5.27 6.30 -12.13
CA ASP A 95 -6.52 6.89 -11.65
C ASP A 95 -6.99 6.25 -10.34
N LYS A 96 -6.98 4.91 -10.25
CA LYS A 96 -7.38 4.18 -9.04
C LYS A 96 -6.35 4.36 -7.92
N THR A 97 -5.07 4.28 -8.26
CA THR A 97 -3.97 4.41 -7.30
C THR A 97 -3.97 5.79 -6.62
N LEU A 98 -4.01 6.87 -7.42
CA LEU A 98 -4.00 8.24 -6.91
C LEU A 98 -5.29 8.55 -6.14
N THR A 99 -6.46 8.16 -6.65
CA THR A 99 -7.73 8.29 -5.92
C THR A 99 -7.68 7.58 -4.56
N THR A 100 -7.07 6.40 -4.50
CA THR A 100 -6.91 5.66 -3.23
C THR A 100 -6.01 6.43 -2.27
N PHE A 101 -4.90 6.97 -2.73
CA PHE A 101 -4.00 7.77 -1.88
C PHE A 101 -4.62 9.08 -1.42
N GLU A 102 -5.38 9.78 -2.25
CA GLU A 102 -6.10 10.99 -1.84
C GLU A 102 -7.06 10.69 -0.68
N LYS A 103 -7.87 9.63 -0.82
CA LYS A 103 -8.77 9.17 0.24
C LYS A 103 -8.01 8.74 1.49
N CYS A 104 -6.94 7.95 1.33
CA CYS A 104 -6.10 7.54 2.45
C CYS A 104 -5.48 8.75 3.17
N LYS A 105 -5.04 9.77 2.44
CA LYS A 105 -4.45 10.97 3.05
C LYS A 105 -5.47 11.77 3.83
N SER A 106 -6.71 11.84 3.33
CA SER A 106 -7.81 12.51 3.99
C SER A 106 -8.22 11.80 5.28
N HIS A 107 -8.35 10.46 5.27
CA HIS A 107 -8.79 9.68 6.44
C HIS A 107 -7.65 9.41 7.44
N PHE A 108 -6.41 9.27 6.96
CA PHE A 108 -5.25 8.85 7.75
C PHE A 108 -4.07 9.81 7.55
N PRO A 109 -4.18 11.09 7.94
CA PRO A 109 -3.21 12.13 7.60
C PRO A 109 -1.80 11.90 8.17
N ASN A 110 -1.68 11.05 9.19
CA ASN A 110 -0.43 10.71 9.88
C ASN A 110 0.28 9.49 9.27
N ALA A 111 -0.41 8.68 8.47
CA ALA A 111 0.21 7.57 7.78
C ALA A 111 1.13 8.09 6.66
N LEU A 112 2.27 7.41 6.49
CA LEU A 112 3.12 7.57 5.32
C LEU A 112 2.48 6.83 4.14
N LEU A 113 2.51 7.45 2.96
CA LEU A 113 2.04 6.83 1.72
C LEU A 113 3.26 6.36 0.94
N CYS A 114 3.24 5.10 0.48
CA CYS A 114 4.35 4.47 -0.21
C CYS A 114 3.88 3.79 -1.49
N LEU A 115 4.67 3.88 -2.56
CA LEU A 115 4.32 3.34 -3.87
C LEU A 115 5.46 2.46 -4.39
N SER A 116 5.12 1.31 -4.95
CA SER A 116 6.05 0.45 -5.69
C SER A 116 5.55 0.36 -7.13
N THR A 117 6.29 0.90 -8.09
CA THR A 117 5.94 1.00 -9.52
C THR A 117 7.16 0.66 -10.38
#